data_AF-A0A154NZE8-F1
#
_entry.id   AF-A0A154NZE8-F1
#
_cell.length_a   1.000
_cell.length_b   1.000
_cell.length_c   1.000
_cell.angle_alpha   90.00
_cell.angle_beta   90.00
_cell.angle_gamma   90.00
#
_symmetry.space_group_name_H-M   'P 1'
#
loop_
_entity.id
_entity.type
_entity.pdbx_description
1 polymer ?
#
loop_
_entity_poly.entity_id
_entity_poly.type
_entity_poly.pdbx_seq_one_letter_code
_entity_poly.pdbx_strand_id
1 'polypeptide(L)'
;INMLSKIESVILRCVVRYYCKVGVIGVPFEKGQHKEGVAHGARVIREAGLLQELESLGLDVKDYGNVSYETKDVDGVNNMSYLGEVAGCTGCLSEKVQKILNDGRRVLTLGGDHSVGIGTIDGHVKV
;
A
#
# COMPACT_ATOMS: atom_id res chain seq x y z
N ILE A 1 37.56 -12.85 -12.79
CA ILE A 1 36.26 -12.31 -13.22
C ILE A 1 36.40 -11.86 -14.67
N ASN A 2 35.71 -12.55 -15.58
CA ASN A 2 35.98 -12.47 -17.02
C ASN A 2 35.43 -11.15 -17.60
N MET A 3 36.11 -10.54 -18.58
CA MET A 3 35.70 -9.26 -19.17
C MET A 3 34.27 -9.30 -19.74
N LEU A 4 33.86 -10.46 -20.25
CA LEU A 4 32.51 -10.76 -20.72
C LEU A 4 31.45 -10.63 -19.62
N SER A 5 31.70 -11.14 -18.40
CA SER A 5 30.74 -11.02 -17.29
C SER A 5 30.60 -9.58 -16.79
N LYS A 6 31.64 -8.76 -16.98
CA LYS A 6 31.63 -7.32 -16.68
C LYS A 6 30.80 -6.54 -17.70
N ILE A 7 30.92 -6.91 -18.98
CA ILE A 7 30.14 -6.33 -20.08
C ILE A 7 28.66 -6.71 -19.95
N GLU A 8 28.33 -7.97 -19.67
CA GLU A 8 26.96 -8.40 -19.39
C GLU A 8 26.36 -7.65 -18.20
N SER A 9 27.09 -7.51 -17.09
CA SER A 9 26.66 -6.71 -15.93
C SER A 9 26.41 -5.24 -16.27
N VAL A 10 27.26 -4.62 -17.10
CA VAL A 10 27.12 -3.21 -17.51
C VAL A 10 25.94 -3.05 -18.47
N ILE A 11 25.78 -3.96 -19.44
CA ILE A 11 24.64 -3.96 -20.37
C ILE A 11 23.34 -4.20 -19.60
N LEU A 12 23.30 -5.14 -18.66
CA LEU A 12 22.12 -5.37 -17.81
C LEU A 12 21.75 -4.11 -17.00
N ARG A 13 22.74 -3.39 -16.46
CA ARG A 13 22.53 -2.12 -15.72
C ARG A 13 22.14 -0.94 -16.62
N CYS A 14 22.58 -0.93 -17.87
CA CYS A 14 22.23 0.12 -18.84
C CYS A 14 20.88 -0.12 -19.52
N VAL A 15 20.48 -1.39 -19.72
CA VAL A 15 19.26 -1.79 -20.42
C VAL A 15 18.09 -2.00 -19.45
N VAL A 16 18.34 -2.52 -18.24
CA VAL A 16 17.33 -2.69 -17.18
C VAL A 16 17.54 -1.60 -16.12
N ARG A 17 16.89 -0.46 -16.30
CA ARG A 17 16.73 0.52 -15.23
C ARG A 17 15.54 0.08 -14.38
N TYR A 18 15.79 -0.32 -13.14
CA TYR A 18 14.74 -0.54 -12.14
C TYR A 18 14.14 0.83 -11.77
N TYR A 19 13.17 1.30 -12.55
CA TYR A 19 12.80 2.71 -12.57
C TYR A 19 11.94 3.17 -11.40
N CYS A 20 11.35 2.27 -10.61
CA CYS A 20 10.65 2.66 -9.40
C CYS A 20 10.49 1.47 -8.46
N LYS A 21 10.85 1.65 -7.17
CA LYS A 21 10.46 0.72 -6.13
C LYS A 21 9.02 1.03 -5.69
N VAL A 22 8.16 0.04 -5.71
CA VAL A 22 6.75 0.15 -5.32
C VAL A 22 6.51 -0.77 -4.13
N GLY A 23 5.87 -0.24 -3.09
CA GLY A 23 5.34 -0.99 -1.98
C GLY A 23 3.82 -1.03 -2.08
N VAL A 24 3.25 -2.22 -2.18
CA VAL A 24 1.80 -2.43 -2.27
C VAL A 24 1.26 -2.79 -0.90
N ILE A 25 0.18 -2.14 -0.46
CA ILE A 25 -0.51 -2.45 0.79
C ILE A 25 -2.02 -2.49 0.52
N GLY A 26 -2.69 -3.52 1.01
CA GLY A 26 -4.15 -3.64 0.92
C GLY A 26 -4.82 -3.12 2.19
N VAL A 27 -5.98 -2.48 2.05
CA VAL A 27 -6.77 -2.00 3.20
C VAL A 27 -8.18 -2.58 3.09
N PRO A 28 -8.45 -3.75 3.70
CA PRO A 28 -9.75 -4.39 3.63
C PRO A 28 -10.76 -3.68 4.57
N PHE A 29 -11.15 -2.46 4.21
CA PHE A 29 -11.96 -1.57 5.06
C PHE A 29 -13.20 -1.07 4.33
N GLU A 30 -14.35 -1.08 5.02
CA GLU A 30 -15.63 -0.62 4.45
C GLU A 30 -16.53 0.12 5.45
N LYS A 31 -16.03 0.41 6.66
CA LYS A 31 -16.82 1.04 7.73
C LYS A 31 -16.91 2.57 7.62
N GLY A 32 -16.32 3.18 6.59
CA GLY A 32 -16.49 4.59 6.25
C GLY A 32 -17.82 4.89 5.54
N GLN A 33 -18.60 3.86 5.21
CA GLN A 33 -19.90 3.97 4.56
C GLN A 33 -20.78 2.73 4.87
N HIS A 34 -21.98 2.63 4.29
CA HIS A 34 -22.99 1.62 4.67
C HIS A 34 -23.02 0.34 3.82
N LYS A 35 -22.42 0.32 2.63
CA LYS A 35 -22.47 -0.83 1.70
C LYS A 35 -21.34 -1.81 2.00
N GLU A 36 -21.62 -3.09 1.92
CA GLU A 36 -20.57 -4.10 2.05
C GLU A 36 -19.92 -4.39 0.69
N GLY A 37 -18.72 -4.95 0.72
CA GLY A 37 -18.02 -5.53 -0.42
C GLY A 37 -16.72 -4.83 -0.81
N VAL A 38 -16.57 -3.52 -0.52
CA VAL A 38 -15.34 -2.79 -0.88
C VAL A 38 -14.13 -3.28 -0.06
N ALA A 39 -14.35 -3.86 1.12
CA ALA A 39 -13.29 -4.53 1.89
C ALA A 39 -12.64 -5.70 1.13
N HIS A 40 -13.33 -6.31 0.15
CA HIS A 40 -12.76 -7.37 -0.69
C HIS A 40 -11.88 -6.84 -1.84
N GLY A 41 -11.92 -5.53 -2.13
CA GLY A 41 -11.27 -4.94 -3.31
C GLY A 41 -9.78 -5.24 -3.40
N ALA A 42 -9.06 -5.13 -2.28
CA ALA A 42 -7.62 -5.43 -2.22
C ALA A 42 -7.28 -6.88 -2.61
N ARG A 43 -8.16 -7.83 -2.28
CA ARG A 43 -8.01 -9.24 -2.66
C ARG A 43 -8.27 -9.42 -4.15
N VAL A 44 -9.41 -8.92 -4.63
CA VAL A 44 -9.83 -9.07 -6.03
C VAL A 44 -8.82 -8.45 -6.99
N ILE A 45 -8.29 -7.26 -6.67
CA ILE A 45 -7.29 -6.59 -7.51
C ILE A 45 -5.98 -7.40 -7.58
N ARG A 46 -5.56 -8.03 -6.47
CA ARG A 46 -4.38 -8.90 -6.47
C ARG A 46 -4.62 -10.17 -7.29
N GLU A 47 -5.76 -10.82 -7.09
CA GLU A 47 -6.15 -12.02 -7.84
C GLU A 47 -6.27 -11.74 -9.35
N ALA A 48 -6.63 -10.51 -9.73
CA ALA A 48 -6.66 -10.06 -11.12
C ALA A 48 -5.28 -9.85 -11.77
N GLY A 49 -4.18 -10.05 -11.03
CA GLY A 49 -2.82 -10.04 -11.60
C GLY A 49 -2.06 -8.72 -11.46
N LEU A 50 -2.52 -7.78 -10.61
CA LEU A 50 -1.87 -6.45 -10.49
C LEU A 50 -0.37 -6.54 -10.19
N LEU A 51 0.04 -7.43 -9.27
CA LEU A 51 1.45 -7.52 -8.86
C LEU A 51 2.33 -7.99 -10.02
N GLN A 52 1.86 -9.01 -10.75
CA GLN A 52 2.53 -9.55 -11.91
C GLN A 52 2.68 -8.50 -13.01
N GLU A 53 1.67 -7.65 -13.19
CA GLU A 53 1.76 -6.58 -14.20
C GLU A 53 2.67 -5.43 -13.78
N LEU A 54 2.75 -5.08 -12.50
CA LEU A 54 3.74 -4.12 -12.02
C LEU A 54 5.17 -4.67 -12.21
N GLU A 55 5.37 -5.96 -11.97
CA GLU A 55 6.64 -6.65 -12.19
C GLU A 55 6.98 -6.77 -13.69
N SER A 56 6.00 -7.03 -14.56
CA SER A 56 6.19 -7.12 -16.02
C SER A 56 6.65 -5.79 -16.64
N LEU A 57 6.28 -4.67 -16.02
CA LEU A 57 6.77 -3.33 -16.34
C LEU A 57 8.19 -3.03 -15.84
N GLY A 58 8.85 -3.97 -15.16
CA GLY A 58 10.22 -3.85 -14.65
C GLY A 58 10.33 -3.09 -13.32
N LEU A 59 9.25 -2.97 -12.55
CA LEU A 59 9.24 -2.33 -11.23
C LEU A 59 9.74 -3.29 -10.14
N ASP A 60 10.43 -2.76 -9.13
CA ASP A 60 10.76 -3.52 -7.91
C ASP A 60 9.54 -3.46 -6.98
N VAL A 61 8.70 -4.50 -7.03
CA VAL A 61 7.44 -4.59 -6.27
C VAL A 61 7.68 -5.36 -4.97
N LYS A 62 7.15 -4.83 -3.86
CA LYS A 62 7.06 -5.54 -2.58
C LYS A 62 5.64 -5.43 -2.06
N ASP A 63 4.98 -6.57 -1.87
CA ASP A 63 3.67 -6.61 -1.21
C ASP A 63 3.87 -6.66 0.32
N TYR A 64 3.25 -5.71 1.02
CA TYR A 64 3.27 -5.59 2.48
C TYR A 64 2.05 -6.26 3.13
N GLY A 65 1.23 -6.96 2.34
CA GLY A 65 0.03 -7.65 2.80
C GLY A 65 -1.13 -6.69 3.03
N ASN A 66 -1.94 -6.97 4.04
CA ASN A 66 -3.10 -6.15 4.39
C ASN A 66 -2.88 -5.43 5.72
N VAL A 67 -3.49 -4.25 5.85
CA VAL A 67 -3.64 -3.59 7.15
C VAL A 67 -4.49 -4.47 8.05
N SER A 68 -3.99 -4.67 9.27
CA SER A 68 -4.71 -5.26 10.39
C SER A 68 -4.72 -4.23 11.49
N TYR A 69 -5.89 -3.92 12.04
CA TYR A 69 -6.06 -2.87 13.02
C TYR A 69 -6.95 -3.35 14.16
N GLU A 70 -6.85 -2.66 15.29
CA GLU A 70 -7.79 -2.78 16.40
C GLU A 70 -8.68 -1.54 16.41
N THR A 71 -9.96 -1.73 16.73
CA THR A 71 -10.91 -0.64 16.91
C THR A 71 -10.45 0.24 18.06
N LYS A 72 -10.40 1.56 17.83
CA LYS A 72 -10.03 2.51 18.88
C LYS A 72 -11.26 2.93 19.68
N ASP A 73 -11.08 3.09 20.98
CA ASP A 73 -12.07 3.73 21.84
C ASP A 73 -11.93 5.26 21.68
N VAL A 74 -12.87 5.86 20.95
CA VAL A 74 -12.86 7.29 20.61
C VAL A 74 -14.28 7.81 20.76
N ASP A 75 -14.41 8.83 21.60
CA ASP A 75 -15.67 9.49 21.92
C ASP A 75 -15.67 10.94 21.43
N GLY A 76 -16.83 11.59 21.52
CA GLY A 76 -16.97 13.04 21.31
C GLY A 76 -17.38 13.46 19.90
N VAL A 77 -17.61 12.52 18.98
CA VAL A 77 -18.16 12.79 17.64
C VAL A 77 -19.43 11.96 17.43
N ASN A 78 -20.59 12.61 17.51
CA ASN A 78 -21.89 11.93 17.51
C ASN A 78 -22.52 11.73 16.12
N ASN A 79 -21.90 12.29 15.07
CA ASN A 79 -22.42 12.26 13.70
C ASN A 79 -21.57 11.41 12.74
N MET A 80 -20.72 10.54 13.27
CA MET A 80 -19.86 9.65 12.48
C MET A 80 -20.11 8.20 12.89
N SER A 81 -20.59 7.39 11.94
CA SER A 81 -20.72 5.95 12.16
C SER A 81 -19.34 5.29 12.23
N TYR A 82 -19.19 4.28 13.09
CA TYR A 82 -17.98 3.45 13.20
C TYR A 82 -16.68 4.25 13.41
N LEU A 83 -16.73 5.35 14.17
CA LEU A 83 -15.58 6.23 14.42
C LEU A 83 -14.34 5.45 14.89
N GLY A 84 -14.50 4.52 15.83
CA GLY A 84 -13.41 3.69 16.34
C GLY A 84 -12.75 2.81 15.29
N GLU A 85 -13.53 2.27 14.35
CA GLU A 85 -13.04 1.46 13.24
C GLU A 85 -12.20 2.32 12.28
N VAL A 86 -12.73 3.49 11.92
CA VAL A 86 -12.03 4.44 11.04
C VAL A 86 -10.74 4.92 11.69
N ALA A 87 -10.78 5.31 12.96
CA ALA A 87 -9.61 5.80 13.70
C ALA A 87 -8.54 4.71 13.89
N GLY A 88 -8.96 3.47 14.14
CA GLY A 88 -8.06 2.31 14.22
C GLY A 88 -7.39 2.01 12.89
N CYS A 89 -8.18 1.84 11.84
CA CYS A 89 -7.69 1.49 10.50
C CYS A 89 -6.79 2.57 9.91
N THR A 90 -7.20 3.84 9.95
CA THR A 90 -6.42 4.95 9.36
C THR A 90 -5.14 5.22 10.14
N GLY A 91 -5.15 5.06 11.46
CA GLY A 91 -3.95 5.13 12.29
C GLY A 91 -2.93 4.05 11.94
N CYS A 92 -3.37 2.78 11.86
CA CYS A 92 -2.48 1.69 11.47
C CYS A 92 -1.97 1.84 10.02
N LEU A 93 -2.84 2.27 9.10
CA LEU A 93 -2.45 2.53 7.71
C LEU A 93 -1.36 3.61 7.63
N SER A 94 -1.48 4.69 8.39
CA SER A 94 -0.45 5.74 8.45
C SER A 94 0.92 5.18 8.84
N GLU A 95 0.99 4.32 9.86
CA GLU A 95 2.24 3.67 10.28
C GLU A 95 2.82 2.75 9.19
N LYS A 96 1.96 2.00 8.48
CA LYS A 96 2.40 1.14 7.37
C LYS A 96 2.90 1.97 6.19
N VAL A 97 2.24 3.07 5.86
CA VAL A 97 2.65 4.01 4.81
C VAL A 97 4.03 4.58 5.14
N GLN A 98 4.24 5.07 6.36
CA GLN A 98 5.54 5.55 6.82
C GLN A 98 6.63 4.48 6.68
N LYS A 99 6.33 3.23 7.07
CA LYS A 99 7.27 2.11 6.92
C LYS A 99 7.64 1.86 5.45
N ILE A 100 6.67 1.88 4.54
CA ILE A 100 6.91 1.66 3.11
C ILE A 100 7.75 2.80 2.51
N LEU A 101 7.46 4.05 2.88
CA LEU A 101 8.22 5.22 2.46
C LEU A 101 9.67 5.15 2.97
N ASN A 102 9.88 4.78 4.24
CA ASN A 102 11.20 4.59 4.84
C ASN A 102 11.98 3.41 4.23
N ASP A 103 11.30 2.40 3.68
CA ASP A 103 11.91 1.36 2.86
C ASP A 103 12.36 1.87 1.47
N GLY A 104 12.20 3.17 1.19
CA GLY A 104 12.58 3.84 -0.06
C GLY A 104 11.65 3.50 -1.23
N ARG A 105 10.39 3.16 -0.94
CA ARG A 105 9.41 2.71 -1.94
C ARG A 105 8.25 3.70 -2.05
N ARG A 106 7.75 3.90 -3.28
CA ARG A 106 6.48 4.58 -3.49
C ARG A 106 5.33 3.69 -3.04
N VAL A 107 4.34 4.26 -2.38
CA VAL A 107 3.24 3.50 -1.79
C VAL A 107 2.09 3.38 -2.78
N LEU A 108 1.63 2.16 -3.03
CA LEU A 108 0.37 1.88 -3.72
C LEU A 108 -0.61 1.24 -2.72
N THR A 109 -1.69 1.96 -2.42
CA THR A 109 -2.72 1.50 -1.48
C THR A 109 -3.90 0.92 -2.26
N LEU A 110 -4.33 -0.31 -1.95
CA LEU A 110 -5.45 -0.98 -2.63
C LEU A 110 -6.68 -1.03 -1.74
N GLY A 111 -7.72 -0.28 -2.12
CA GLY A 111 -8.95 -0.15 -1.33
C GLY A 111 -8.67 0.33 0.09
N GLY A 112 -9.64 0.38 1.00
CA GLY A 112 -11.06 0.06 0.84
C GLY A 112 -11.87 1.29 0.44
N ASP A 113 -12.91 1.63 1.20
CA ASP A 113 -13.63 2.90 0.98
C ASP A 113 -12.70 4.13 1.14
N HIS A 114 -13.16 5.32 0.69
CA HIS A 114 -12.31 6.52 0.66
C HIS A 114 -11.90 7.08 2.03
N SER A 115 -12.45 6.61 3.15
CA SER A 115 -11.99 7.03 4.49
C SER A 115 -10.53 6.65 4.73
N VAL A 116 -10.02 5.60 4.06
CA VAL A 116 -8.61 5.20 4.12
C VAL A 116 -7.66 6.30 3.63
N GLY A 117 -8.16 7.27 2.84
CA GLY A 117 -7.42 8.45 2.42
C GLY A 117 -6.85 9.27 3.57
N ILE A 118 -7.48 9.24 4.75
CA ILE A 118 -6.97 9.89 5.97
C ILE A 118 -5.61 9.27 6.35
N GLY A 119 -5.54 7.95 6.41
CA GLY A 119 -4.33 7.23 6.79
C GLY A 119 -3.24 7.31 5.73
N THR A 120 -3.60 7.32 4.44
CA THR A 120 -2.61 7.48 3.36
C THR A 120 -1.97 8.86 3.39
N ILE A 121 -2.77 9.92 3.52
CA ILE A 121 -2.26 11.30 3.56
C ILE A 121 -1.43 11.51 4.82
N ASP A 122 -1.98 11.20 6.01
CA ASP A 122 -1.28 11.36 7.28
C ASP A 122 0.09 10.64 7.30
N GLY A 123 0.16 9.42 6.76
CA GLY A 123 1.42 8.68 6.66
C GLY A 123 2.43 9.33 5.71
N HIS A 124 1.99 9.97 4.62
CA HIS A 124 2.88 10.67 3.69
C HIS A 124 3.44 11.98 4.26
N VAL A 125 2.69 12.71 5.09
CA VAL A 125 3.17 13.98 5.67
C VAL A 125 4.12 13.79 6.85
N LYS A 126 4.21 12.57 7.40
CA LYS A 126 5.05 12.24 8.57
C LYS A 126 6.49 11.83 8.25
N VAL A 127 6.83 11.68 6.96
CA VAL A 127 8.16 11.26 6.49
C VAL A 127 8.87 12.38 5.75
#